data_AF-A0A6N6T5K9-F1
#
_entry.id   AF-A0A6N6T5K9-F1
#
_cell.length_a   1.000
_cell.length_b   1.000
_cell.length_c   1.000
_cell.angle_alpha   90.00
_cell.angle_beta   90.00
_cell.angle_gamma   90.00
#
_symmetry.space_group_name_H-M   'P 1'
#
loop_
_entity.id
_entity.type
_entity.pdbx_description
1 polymer ?
#
loop_
_entity_poly.entity_id
_entity_poly.type
_entity_poly.pdbx_seq_one_letter_code
_entity_poly.pdbx_strand_id
1 'polypeptide(L)'
;MPNRLKNLDVQWISLVKNPANGLPLLLKDANAKPFCLTKTDEARRMVYGIVYAPEQVDSQGDFADRFEIERAAHAFLKAGRSQQVDANHGFEALPGAFVAESWITRGDDGVFADHLPSAWAVGIKIEDEALFIGLGSVGVMTVLWC
;
A
#
# COMPACT_ATOMS: atom_id res chain seq x y z
N MET A 1 16.46 19.13 1.15
CA MET A 1 15.93 19.17 -0.23
C MET A 1 15.31 17.82 -0.50
N PRO A 2 14.15 17.73 -1.18
CA PRO A 2 13.53 16.45 -1.50
C PRO A 2 14.44 15.60 -2.39
N ASN A 3 14.50 14.30 -2.14
CA ASN A 3 15.30 13.35 -2.90
C ASN A 3 14.41 12.57 -3.86
N ARG A 4 14.76 12.58 -5.15
CA ARG A 4 14.02 11.83 -6.17
C ARG A 4 14.60 10.43 -6.28
N LEU A 5 13.80 9.45 -5.90
CA LEU A 5 14.16 8.05 -6.03
C LEU A 5 14.23 7.62 -7.50
N LYS A 6 15.21 6.80 -7.81
CA LYS A 6 15.42 6.16 -9.12
C LYS A 6 15.78 4.70 -8.88
N ASN A 7 15.37 3.81 -9.78
CA ASN A 7 15.59 2.36 -9.61
C ASN A 7 14.99 1.82 -8.30
N LEU A 8 13.83 2.34 -7.91
CA LEU A 8 13.01 1.90 -6.78
C LEU A 8 12.78 0.37 -6.80
N ASP A 9 13.35 -0.37 -5.86
CA ASP A 9 13.14 -1.81 -5.76
C ASP A 9 12.45 -2.17 -4.46
N VAL A 10 11.11 -2.18 -4.51
CA VAL A 10 10.29 -2.59 -3.36
C VAL A 10 10.46 -4.10 -3.16
N GLN A 11 11.00 -4.49 -2.00
CA GLN A 11 11.01 -5.90 -1.59
C GLN A 11 9.74 -6.23 -0.81
N TRP A 12 9.41 -5.40 0.18
CA TRP A 12 8.34 -5.66 1.13
C TRP A 12 7.27 -4.58 1.12
N ILE A 13 6.02 -5.01 1.29
CA ILE A 13 4.88 -4.13 1.57
C ILE A 13 4.46 -4.37 3.02
N SER A 14 4.56 -3.32 3.84
CA SER A 14 4.34 -3.42 5.28
C SER A 14 3.00 -2.85 5.70
N LEU A 15 2.31 -3.61 6.55
CA LEU A 15 1.15 -3.13 7.29
C LEU A 15 1.65 -2.40 8.55
N VAL A 16 1.40 -1.10 8.64
CA VAL A 16 1.94 -0.22 9.70
C VAL A 16 0.88 0.72 10.22
N LYS A 17 0.93 1.15 11.48
CA LYS A 17 -0.08 2.13 11.96
C LYS A 17 0.10 3.53 11.37
N ASN A 18 1.34 3.96 11.13
CA ASN A 18 1.68 5.30 10.66
C ASN A 18 2.56 5.20 9.40
N PRO A 19 1.97 5.23 8.19
CA PRO A 19 2.75 5.11 6.96
C PRO A 19 3.46 6.43 6.61
N ALA A 20 4.67 6.33 6.07
CA ALA A 20 5.55 7.45 5.73
C ALA A 20 4.99 8.33 4.60
N ASN A 21 4.19 7.75 3.69
CA ASN A 21 3.50 8.49 2.63
C ASN A 21 2.36 9.38 3.18
N GLY A 22 2.05 9.31 4.47
CA GLY A 22 0.97 10.05 5.11
C GLY A 22 -0.43 9.66 4.63
N LEU A 23 -0.54 8.64 3.77
CA LEU A 23 -1.78 8.08 3.28
C LEU A 23 -2.15 6.88 4.16
N PRO A 24 -3.14 7.01 5.06
CA PRO A 24 -3.56 5.89 5.86
C PRO A 24 -4.18 4.81 4.97
N LEU A 25 -4.06 3.59 5.46
CA LEU A 25 -4.90 2.47 5.09
C LEU A 25 -5.96 2.41 6.18
N LEU A 26 -7.19 2.17 5.78
CA LEU A 26 -8.32 2.25 6.69
C LEU A 26 -9.09 0.95 6.59
N LEU A 27 -9.29 0.37 7.77
CA LEU A 27 -10.30 -0.63 8.06
C LEU A 27 -11.49 0.15 8.60
N LYS A 28 -12.63 0.08 7.92
CA LYS A 28 -13.78 0.92 8.28
C LYS A 28 -14.74 0.20 9.22
N ASP A 29 -14.88 0.76 10.42
CA ASP A 29 -16.10 0.66 11.24
C ASP A 29 -17.08 1.80 10.88
N ALA A 30 -18.38 1.60 11.12
CA ALA A 30 -19.50 2.12 10.35
C ALA A 30 -19.77 3.65 10.36
N ASN A 31 -18.99 4.50 11.05
CA ASN A 31 -19.31 5.95 11.17
C ASN A 31 -18.08 6.87 11.17
N ALA A 32 -17.67 7.37 9.98
CA ALA A 32 -16.89 8.60 9.80
C ALA A 32 -16.84 9.07 8.32
N LYS A 33 -16.76 10.39 8.12
CA LYS A 33 -16.46 11.18 6.89
C LYS A 33 -15.54 12.36 7.30
N PRO A 34 -14.82 13.05 6.38
CA PRO A 34 -14.26 12.66 5.08
C PRO A 34 -12.71 12.81 5.05
N PHE A 35 -12.06 12.39 3.96
CA PHE A 35 -10.60 12.45 3.71
C PHE A 35 -9.74 11.46 4.51
N CYS A 36 -10.09 10.20 4.37
CA CYS A 36 -9.18 9.13 4.00
C CYS A 36 -10.07 7.94 3.68
N LEU A 37 -9.98 7.42 2.47
CA LEU A 37 -10.76 6.28 2.05
C LEU A 37 -9.80 5.27 1.46
N THR A 38 -9.46 4.31 2.30
CA THR A 38 -8.96 3.01 1.88
C THR A 38 -10.02 2.06 2.35
N LYS A 39 -10.61 1.37 1.38
CA LYS A 39 -11.82 0.58 1.58
C LYS A 39 -11.38 -0.75 2.21
N THR A 40 -12.19 -1.29 3.10
CA THR A 40 -12.12 -2.72 3.42
C THR A 40 -13.35 -3.41 2.87
N ASP A 41 -13.14 -4.59 2.31
CA ASP A 41 -14.21 -5.53 2.02
C ASP A 41 -14.08 -6.66 3.04
N GLU A 42 -14.78 -6.52 4.16
CA GLU A 42 -14.70 -7.46 5.29
C GLU A 42 -15.18 -8.87 4.89
N ALA A 43 -16.22 -8.95 4.06
CA ALA A 43 -16.71 -10.22 3.52
C ALA A 43 -15.62 -10.92 2.70
N ARG A 44 -14.82 -10.14 1.96
CA ARG A 44 -13.66 -10.64 1.20
C ARG A 44 -12.35 -10.58 1.99
N ARG A 45 -12.30 -10.09 3.23
CA ARG A 45 -11.07 -9.81 4.00
C ARG A 45 -9.96 -9.17 3.16
N MET A 46 -10.33 -8.12 2.43
CA MET A 46 -9.43 -7.35 1.56
C MET A 46 -9.13 -6.00 2.19
N VAL A 47 -7.86 -5.61 2.11
CA VAL A 47 -7.37 -4.32 2.57
C VAL A 47 -6.67 -3.61 1.41
N TYR A 48 -7.16 -2.43 1.02
CA TYR A 48 -6.60 -1.68 -0.10
C TYR A 48 -5.70 -0.56 0.37
N GLY A 49 -4.63 -0.24 -0.38
CA GLY A 49 -3.63 0.78 -0.04
C GLY A 49 -2.91 1.39 -1.22
N ILE A 50 -2.40 2.61 -1.03
CA ILE A 50 -1.44 3.23 -1.94
C ILE A 50 -0.03 2.95 -1.42
N VAL A 51 0.77 2.31 -2.26
CA VAL A 51 2.19 2.09 -2.04
C VAL A 51 2.96 3.40 -2.26
N TYR A 52 2.81 3.99 -3.46
CA TYR A 52 3.46 5.23 -3.84
C TYR A 52 2.53 6.09 -4.71
N ALA A 53 2.54 7.40 -4.47
CA ALA A 53 1.89 8.39 -5.32
C ALA A 53 2.94 9.31 -5.96
N PRO A 54 2.73 9.73 -7.22
CA PRO A 54 3.72 10.52 -7.95
C PRO A 54 3.88 11.92 -7.33
N GLU A 55 5.11 12.42 -7.31
CA GLU A 55 5.47 13.77 -6.83
C GLU A 55 5.07 14.09 -5.38
N GLN A 56 4.67 13.08 -4.60
CA GLN A 56 4.40 13.20 -3.18
C GLN A 56 5.67 12.93 -2.38
N VAL A 57 6.12 13.93 -1.62
CA VAL A 57 7.26 13.79 -0.71
C VAL A 57 6.79 13.09 0.56
N ASP A 58 7.42 11.97 0.89
CA ASP A 58 7.14 11.21 2.11
C ASP A 58 7.84 11.83 3.35
N SER A 59 7.60 11.24 4.53
CA SER A 59 8.19 11.70 5.78
C SER A 59 9.72 11.60 5.84
N GLN A 60 10.35 10.86 4.93
CA GLN A 60 11.80 10.73 4.82
C GLN A 60 12.40 11.77 3.85
N GLY A 61 11.55 12.53 3.16
CA GLY A 61 11.96 13.51 2.16
C GLY A 61 12.13 12.91 0.77
N ASP A 62 11.67 11.68 0.55
CA ASP A 62 11.78 10.96 -0.72
C ASP A 62 10.50 11.09 -1.56
N PHE A 63 10.63 11.06 -2.88
CA PHE A 63 9.51 10.98 -3.81
C PHE A 63 9.91 10.24 -5.09
N ALA A 64 8.92 9.79 -5.87
CA ALA A 64 9.11 9.15 -7.16
C ALA A 64 8.16 9.73 -8.21
N ASP A 65 8.54 9.62 -9.49
CA ASP A 65 7.67 9.98 -10.61
C ASP A 65 6.81 8.79 -11.05
N ARG A 66 5.79 9.06 -11.86
CA ARG A 66 4.86 8.03 -12.36
C ARG A 66 5.50 6.83 -13.08
N PHE A 67 6.57 7.06 -13.85
CA PHE A 67 7.23 6.00 -14.61
C PHE A 67 8.07 5.11 -13.71
N GLU A 68 8.75 5.71 -12.73
CA GLU A 68 9.51 4.99 -11.71
C GLU A 68 8.58 4.14 -10.83
N ILE A 69 7.44 4.69 -10.42
CA ILE A 69 6.40 3.99 -9.64
C ILE A 69 5.85 2.80 -10.43
N GLU A 70 5.47 2.99 -11.69
CA GLU A 70 4.97 1.92 -12.55
C GLU A 70 6.03 0.81 -12.77
N ARG A 71 7.28 1.20 -13.01
CA ARG A 71 8.40 0.25 -13.14
C ARG A 71 8.57 -0.58 -11.87
N ALA A 72 8.51 0.03 -10.70
CA ALA A 72 8.64 -0.65 -9.42
C ALA A 72 7.48 -1.62 -9.14
N ALA A 73 6.25 -1.19 -9.44
CA ALA A 73 5.06 -2.03 -9.32
C ALA A 73 5.17 -3.32 -10.16
N HIS A 74 5.58 -3.16 -11.43
CA HIS A 74 5.79 -4.30 -12.32
C HIS A 74 6.97 -5.17 -11.88
N ALA A 75 8.07 -4.58 -11.41
CA ALA A 75 9.22 -5.32 -10.93
C ALA A 75 8.89 -6.18 -9.70
N PHE A 76 8.13 -5.64 -8.75
CA PHE A 76 7.66 -6.36 -7.57
C PHE A 76 6.89 -7.64 -7.92
N LEU A 77 5.90 -7.53 -8.82
CA LEU A 77 5.12 -8.68 -9.28
C LEU A 77 5.96 -9.66 -10.12
N LYS A 78 6.81 -9.15 -11.02
CA LYS A 78 7.71 -9.97 -11.85
C LYS A 78 8.67 -10.80 -11.00
N ALA A 79 9.11 -10.26 -9.86
CA ALA A 79 9.97 -10.94 -8.91
C ALA A 79 9.23 -11.96 -8.02
N GLY A 80 7.91 -12.14 -8.19
CA GLY A 80 7.12 -13.09 -7.41
C GLY A 80 6.90 -12.66 -5.96
N ARG A 81 7.00 -11.37 -5.64
CA ARG A 81 6.97 -10.85 -4.27
C ARG A 81 5.57 -10.68 -3.70
N SER A 82 4.53 -11.27 -4.30
CA SER A 82 3.15 -11.12 -3.82
C SER A 82 2.95 -11.59 -2.37
N GLN A 83 3.77 -12.50 -1.86
CA GLN A 83 3.76 -12.95 -0.47
C GLN A 83 4.67 -12.13 0.47
N GLN A 84 5.41 -11.14 -0.04
CA GLN A 84 6.26 -10.26 0.78
C GLN A 84 5.45 -9.14 1.41
N VAL A 85 4.44 -9.54 2.19
CA VAL A 85 3.65 -8.67 3.06
C VAL A 85 4.11 -8.91 4.50
N ASP A 86 4.57 -7.87 5.18
CA ASP A 86 4.99 -7.94 6.58
C ASP A 86 4.19 -6.95 7.44
N ALA A 87 4.50 -6.90 8.74
CA ALA A 87 3.93 -5.92 9.66
C ALA A 87 5.05 -5.14 10.36
N ASN A 88 4.89 -3.81 10.46
CA ASN A 88 5.79 -2.91 11.18
C ASN A 88 7.27 -3.05 10.81
N HIS A 89 7.58 -3.27 9.53
CA HIS A 89 8.95 -3.50 9.03
C HIS A 89 9.66 -4.68 9.72
N GLY A 90 8.91 -5.75 10.00
CA GLY A 90 9.47 -6.98 10.57
C GLY A 90 10.31 -7.79 9.58
N PHE A 91 10.16 -7.56 8.26
CA PHE A 91 10.82 -8.31 7.19
C PHE A 91 10.58 -9.82 7.24
N GLU A 92 9.47 -10.22 7.87
CA GLU A 92 8.99 -11.58 7.95
C GLU A 92 7.59 -11.63 7.34
N ALA A 93 7.38 -12.58 6.43
CA ALA A 93 6.10 -12.73 5.76
C ALA A 93 5.02 -13.03 6.78
N LEU A 94 3.99 -12.20 6.80
CA LEU A 94 2.83 -12.35 7.65
C LEU A 94 1.98 -13.51 7.11
N PRO A 95 1.87 -14.65 7.84
CA PRO A 95 1.18 -15.82 7.31
C PRO A 95 -0.28 -15.52 6.98
N GLY A 96 -0.72 -15.94 5.80
CA GLY A 96 -2.08 -15.70 5.31
C GLY A 96 -2.33 -14.27 4.79
N ALA A 97 -1.32 -13.40 4.71
CA ALA A 97 -1.41 -12.11 4.05
C ALA A 97 -0.64 -12.11 2.72
N PHE A 98 -1.25 -11.61 1.64
CA PHE A 98 -0.60 -11.49 0.34
C PHE A 98 -1.23 -10.42 -0.53
N VAL A 99 -0.47 -9.89 -1.47
CA VAL A 99 -0.95 -8.97 -2.51
C VAL A 99 -1.78 -9.75 -3.52
N ALA A 100 -3.10 -9.65 -3.41
CA ALA A 100 -4.05 -10.28 -4.31
C ALA A 100 -4.37 -9.40 -5.53
N GLU A 101 -4.25 -8.07 -5.38
CA GLU A 101 -4.48 -7.10 -6.43
C GLU A 101 -3.34 -6.07 -6.43
N SER A 102 -2.86 -5.66 -7.60
CA SER A 102 -1.84 -4.63 -7.76
C SER A 102 -2.04 -3.93 -9.09
N TRP A 103 -2.16 -2.61 -9.08
CA TRP A 103 -2.44 -1.83 -10.29
C TRP A 103 -1.93 -0.39 -10.19
N ILE A 104 -1.85 0.25 -11.36
CA ILE A 104 -1.64 1.69 -11.47
C ILE A 104 -3.00 2.37 -11.61
N THR A 105 -3.27 3.31 -10.72
CA THR A 105 -4.54 4.05 -10.67
C THR A 105 -4.71 4.96 -11.88
N ARG A 106 -5.94 5.10 -12.36
CA ARG A 106 -6.36 6.00 -13.44
C ARG A 106 -6.98 7.29 -12.91
N GLY A 107 -7.30 7.33 -11.61
CA GLY A 107 -7.89 8.49 -10.94
C GLY A 107 -9.42 8.45 -10.85
N ASP A 108 -10.05 7.40 -11.39
CA ASP A 108 -11.48 7.11 -11.35
C ASP A 108 -11.77 5.63 -11.01
N ASP A 109 -10.80 4.90 -10.44
CA ASP A 109 -10.84 3.44 -10.26
C ASP A 109 -11.86 2.94 -9.21
N GLY A 110 -12.73 3.81 -8.70
CA GLY A 110 -13.80 3.51 -7.74
C GLY A 110 -13.35 3.15 -6.31
N VAL A 111 -12.14 2.60 -6.14
CA VAL A 111 -11.54 2.27 -4.84
C VAL A 111 -10.88 3.49 -4.20
N PHE A 112 -10.18 4.30 -5.01
CA PHE A 112 -9.54 5.56 -4.61
C PHE A 112 -10.28 6.71 -5.28
N ALA A 113 -11.28 7.27 -4.59
CA ALA A 113 -12.22 8.23 -5.18
C ALA A 113 -11.62 9.63 -5.45
N ASP A 114 -10.46 9.95 -4.87
CA ASP A 114 -9.88 11.30 -4.86
C ASP A 114 -8.57 11.40 -5.68
N HIS A 115 -8.65 11.13 -6.98
CA HIS A 115 -7.72 11.69 -7.99
C HIS A 115 -6.22 11.53 -7.71
N LEU A 116 -5.75 10.33 -7.36
CA LEU A 116 -4.33 10.00 -7.43
C LEU A 116 -4.06 9.21 -8.72
N PRO A 117 -4.07 9.80 -9.93
CA PRO A 117 -3.72 9.07 -11.13
C PRO A 117 -2.23 8.72 -11.13
N SER A 118 -1.90 7.58 -11.73
CA SER A 118 -0.53 7.05 -11.81
C SER A 118 0.12 6.73 -10.45
N ALA A 119 -0.68 6.46 -9.42
CA ALA A 119 -0.21 5.90 -8.15
C ALA A 119 -0.20 4.37 -8.22
N TRP A 120 0.70 3.74 -7.46
CA TRP A 120 0.68 2.29 -7.29
C TRP A 120 -0.24 1.92 -6.14
N ALA A 121 -1.33 1.24 -6.48
CA ALA A 121 -2.30 0.70 -5.55
C ALA A 121 -2.16 -0.82 -5.40
N VAL A 122 -2.49 -1.31 -4.21
CA VAL A 122 -2.54 -2.74 -3.90
C VAL A 122 -3.81 -3.09 -3.12
N GLY A 123 -4.27 -4.34 -3.31
CA GLY A 123 -5.26 -5.01 -2.49
C GLY A 123 -4.62 -6.23 -1.83
N ILE A 124 -4.52 -6.20 -0.51
CA ILE A 124 -3.94 -7.26 0.30
C ILE A 124 -5.08 -8.13 0.82
N LYS A 125 -5.03 -9.41 0.48
CA LYS A 125 -5.93 -10.42 1.03
C LYS A 125 -5.35 -10.91 2.35
N ILE A 126 -6.21 -11.02 3.35
CA ILE A 126 -5.87 -11.61 4.65
C ILE A 126 -6.79 -12.80 4.88
N GLU A 127 -6.23 -13.99 4.88
CA GLU A 127 -6.98 -15.24 4.97
C GLU A 127 -7.43 -15.54 6.39
N ASP A 128 -6.56 -15.25 7.37
CA ASP A 128 -6.81 -15.42 8.80
C ASP A 128 -7.70 -14.29 9.35
N GLU A 129 -8.84 -14.68 9.91
CA GLU A 129 -9.84 -13.76 10.45
C GLU A 129 -9.38 -13.08 11.74
N ALA A 130 -8.68 -13.78 12.63
CA ALA A 130 -8.19 -13.21 13.88
C ALA A 130 -7.11 -12.16 13.62
N LEU A 131 -6.24 -12.41 12.64
CA LEU A 131 -5.27 -11.43 12.15
C LEU A 131 -5.98 -10.23 11.52
N PHE A 132 -6.97 -10.47 10.67
CA PHE A 132 -7.74 -9.39 10.03
C PHE A 132 -8.42 -8.47 11.06
N ILE A 133 -9.06 -9.05 12.09
CA ILE A 133 -9.68 -8.31 13.19
C ILE A 133 -8.60 -7.60 14.03
N GLY A 134 -7.50 -8.28 14.34
CA GLY A 134 -6.41 -7.75 15.18
C GLY A 134 -5.64 -6.58 14.56
N LEU A 135 -5.66 -6.44 13.23
CA LEU A 135 -5.04 -5.31 12.54
C LEU A 135 -5.74 -3.96 12.83
N GLY A 136 -7.00 -3.95 13.27
CA GLY A 136 -7.64 -2.71 13.76
C GLY A 136 -7.74 -1.64 12.67
N SER A 137 -7.05 -0.50 12.78
CA SER A 137 -6.83 0.46 11.67
C SER A 137 -5.33 0.53 11.38
N VAL A 138 -4.88 -0.01 10.26
CA VAL A 138 -3.47 0.00 9.79
C VAL A 138 -3.37 0.64 8.43
N GLY A 139 -2.24 1.32 8.17
CA GLY A 139 -1.54 1.82 6.97
C GLY A 139 -0.92 0.73 6.07
N VAL A 140 -0.83 0.94 4.75
CA VAL A 140 0.16 0.25 3.88
C VAL A 140 1.29 1.25 3.68
N MET A 141 2.48 0.81 4.02
CA MET A 141 3.71 1.51 3.74
C MET A 141 4.63 0.56 2.99
N THR A 142 5.27 1.04 1.94
CA THR A 142 6.39 0.29 1.35
C THR A 142 7.62 0.36 2.20
N VAL A 143 8.36 -0.74 2.17
CA VAL A 143 9.70 -0.81 2.72
C VAL A 143 10.67 -0.85 1.54
N LEU A 144 11.36 0.27 1.34
CA LEU A 144 12.38 0.44 0.31
C LEU A 144 13.74 0.13 0.91
N TRP A 145 14.10 -1.14 0.99
CA TRP A 145 15.49 -1.49 1.28
C TRP A 145 15.95 -2.56 0.30
N CYS A 146 17.01 -2.22 -0.43
CA CYS A 146 17.86 -3.10 -1.22
C CYS A 146 18.71 -3.99 -0.30
#